data_AF-X1GMS8-F1
#
_entry.id   AF-X1GMS8-F1
#
_cell.length_a   1.000
_cell.length_b   1.000
_cell.length_c   1.000
_cell.angle_alpha   90.00
_cell.angle_beta   90.00
_cell.angle_gamma   90.00
#
_symmetry.space_group_name_H-M   'P 1'
#
loop_
_entity.id
_entity.type
_entity.pdbx_description
1 polymer ?
#
loop_
_entity_poly.entity_id
_entity_poly.type
_entity_poly.pdbx_seq_one_letter_code
_entity_poly.pdbx_strand_id
1 'polypeptide(L)'
;DDSDMEGKVRAFAAGVDMLVDGIFGTGLKGQLSGEYKQLIEGINRQDSPILAVDIPSGLDCDSGRPLGAAIKATYTVTFAVVKTGFTSRGASEYTGEIFVASIGVEPIRRQDRGA
;
A
#
# COMPACT_ATOMS: atom_id res chain seq x y z
N ASP A 1 2.30 25.74 5.17
CA ASP A 1 3.16 25.43 6.32
C ASP A 1 3.26 23.92 6.39
N ASP A 2 4.41 23.39 6.00
CA ASP A 2 4.69 21.96 5.88
C ASP A 2 5.09 21.36 7.23
N SER A 3 4.98 22.14 8.31
CA SER A 3 5.43 21.78 9.65
C SER A 3 4.56 20.75 10.36
N ASP A 4 3.27 20.61 10.00
CA ASP A 4 2.33 19.68 10.67
C ASP A 4 1.59 18.76 9.69
N MET A 5 2.32 17.85 9.05
CA MET A 5 1.71 16.81 8.21
C MET A 5 0.84 15.86 9.04
N GLU A 6 1.26 15.53 10.26
CA GLU A 6 0.55 14.57 11.12
C GLU A 6 -0.83 15.09 11.56
N GLY A 7 -0.93 16.36 11.97
CA GLY A 7 -2.21 17.00 12.30
C GLY A 7 -3.16 17.06 11.11
N LYS A 8 -2.64 17.33 9.90
CA LYS A 8 -3.43 17.29 8.66
C LYS A 8 -3.99 15.90 8.37
N VAL A 9 -3.18 14.85 8.49
CA VAL A 9 -3.64 13.47 8.29
C VAL A 9 -4.68 13.08 9.34
N ARG A 10 -4.45 13.41 10.61
CA ARG A 10 -5.40 13.14 11.68
C ARG A 10 -6.75 13.82 11.44
N ALA A 11 -6.74 15.08 11.01
CA ALA A 11 -7.96 15.81 10.69
C ALA A 11 -8.68 15.20 9.47
N PHE A 12 -7.94 14.77 8.44
CA PHE A 12 -8.48 14.12 7.26
C PHE A 12 -9.11 12.75 7.58
N ALA A 13 -8.48 11.96 8.44
CA ALA A 13 -8.94 10.64 8.83
C ALA A 13 -9.99 10.65 9.94
N ALA A 14 -10.37 11.81 10.47
CA ALA A 14 -11.31 11.90 11.59
C ALA A 14 -12.70 11.38 11.18
N GLY A 15 -13.16 10.32 11.87
CA GLY A 15 -14.50 9.76 11.70
C GLY A 15 -14.70 8.94 10.42
N VAL A 16 -13.63 8.51 9.76
CA VAL A 16 -13.71 7.61 8.59
C VAL A 16 -13.60 6.16 9.00
N ASP A 17 -14.42 5.31 8.40
CA ASP A 17 -14.38 3.86 8.65
C ASP A 17 -13.24 3.16 7.89
N MET A 18 -12.68 3.81 6.85
CA MET A 18 -11.60 3.26 6.03
C MET A 18 -10.86 4.38 5.30
N LEU A 19 -9.55 4.22 5.15
CA LEU A 19 -8.71 5.03 4.28
C LEU A 19 -8.41 4.28 2.98
N VAL A 20 -8.45 4.98 1.85
CA VAL A 20 -8.10 4.41 0.54
C VAL A 20 -6.78 5.01 0.08
N ASP A 21 -5.76 4.16 -0.04
CA ASP A 21 -4.46 4.51 -0.56
C ASP A 21 -4.43 4.32 -2.09
N GLY A 22 -4.30 5.43 -2.81
CA GLY A 22 -4.07 5.48 -4.26
C GLY A 22 -2.99 6.49 -4.62
N ILE A 23 -2.02 6.72 -3.73
CA ILE A 23 -1.00 7.76 -3.90
C ILE A 23 0.01 7.33 -4.98
N PHE A 24 0.51 6.10 -4.90
CA PHE A 24 1.49 5.52 -5.81
C PHE A 24 1.14 4.07 -6.18
N GLY A 25 1.45 3.68 -7.41
CA GLY A 25 1.35 2.29 -7.88
C GLY A 25 2.67 1.82 -8.49
N THR A 26 2.60 0.99 -9.54
CA THR A 26 3.78 0.40 -10.22
C THR A 26 4.79 1.42 -10.75
N GLY A 27 4.40 2.68 -10.94
CA GLY A 27 5.26 3.74 -11.48
C GLY A 27 6.25 4.35 -10.49
N LEU A 28 6.17 4.03 -9.20
CA LEU A 28 7.08 4.58 -8.19
C LEU A 28 8.52 4.10 -8.42
N LYS A 29 9.46 5.05 -8.45
CA LYS A 29 10.90 4.77 -8.55
C LYS A 29 11.66 5.57 -7.51
N GLY A 30 12.66 4.95 -6.89
CA GLY A 30 13.52 5.58 -5.89
C GLY A 30 12.89 5.68 -4.51
N GLN A 31 13.69 6.14 -3.54
CA GLN A 31 13.29 6.24 -2.14
C GLN A 31 12.34 7.41 -1.91
N LEU A 32 11.23 7.17 -1.23
CA LEU A 32 10.37 8.21 -0.68
C LEU A 32 11.10 8.96 0.43
N SER A 33 10.97 10.28 0.39
CA SER A 33 11.55 11.20 1.35
C SER A 33 10.64 12.43 1.50
N GLY A 34 10.98 13.30 2.45
CA GLY A 34 10.24 14.54 2.68
C GLY A 34 8.76 14.30 2.99
N GLU A 35 7.90 15.09 2.36
CA GLU A 35 6.46 15.13 2.63
C GLU A 35 5.76 13.79 2.40
N TYR A 36 6.10 13.04 1.34
CA TYR A 36 5.46 11.75 1.08
C TYR A 36 5.80 10.70 2.13
N LYS A 37 7.03 10.72 2.64
CA LYS A 37 7.42 9.84 3.76
C LYS A 37 6.61 10.19 5.01
N GLN A 38 6.53 11.47 5.35
CA GLN A 38 5.76 11.94 6.52
C GLN A 38 4.26 11.66 6.38
N LEU A 39 3.71 11.81 5.18
CA LEU A 39 2.32 11.50 4.86
C LEU A 39 2.02 10.02 5.10
N ILE A 40 2.83 9.11 4.54
CA ILE A 40 2.67 7.66 4.71
C ILE A 40 2.80 7.27 6.19
N GLU A 41 3.80 7.80 6.89
CA GLU A 41 3.98 7.55 8.32
C GLU A 41 2.79 8.07 9.15
N GLY A 42 2.23 9.23 8.79
CA GLY A 42 1.03 9.78 9.42
C GLY A 42 -0.22 8.92 9.16
N ILE A 43 -0.39 8.41 7.94
CA ILE A 43 -1.50 7.52 7.57
C ILE A 43 -1.42 6.21 8.37
N ASN A 44 -0.24 5.61 8.45
CA ASN A 44 0.00 4.36 9.18
C ASN A 44 -0.24 4.47 10.70
N ARG A 45 -0.35 5.68 11.26
CA ARG A 45 -0.65 5.93 12.68
C ARG A 45 -2.15 6.08 12.96
N GLN A 46 -3.00 6.08 11.93
CA GLN A 46 -4.44 6.16 12.12
C GLN A 46 -5.01 4.77 12.48
N ASP A 47 -6.08 4.76 13.27
CA ASP A 47 -6.72 3.51 13.72
C ASP A 47 -7.63 2.89 12.63
N SER A 48 -8.00 3.65 11.60
CA SER A 48 -8.85 3.19 10.51
C SER A 48 -8.11 2.19 9.61
N PRO A 49 -8.77 1.10 9.14
CA PRO A 49 -8.19 0.18 8.18
C PRO A 49 -7.84 0.89 6.86
N ILE A 50 -6.79 0.40 6.20
CA ILE A 50 -6.30 0.98 4.95
C ILE A 50 -6.49 -0.02 3.81
N LEU A 51 -7.16 0.43 2.74
CA LEU A 51 -7.29 -0.28 1.47
C LEU A 51 -6.31 0.31 0.46
N ALA A 52 -5.29 -0.44 0.07
CA ALA A 52 -4.37 -0.06 -1.00
C ALA A 52 -4.90 -0.46 -2.38
N VAL A 53 -4.84 0.49 -3.31
CA VAL A 53 -5.16 0.30 -4.73
C VAL A 53 -3.87 -0.01 -5.48
N ASP A 54 -3.87 -1.11 -6.22
CA ASP A 54 -2.73 -1.65 -6.97
C ASP A 54 -1.59 -2.15 -6.09
N ILE A 55 -0.89 -1.26 -5.40
CA ILE A 55 0.28 -1.51 -4.54
C ILE A 55 0.20 -0.56 -3.34
N PRO A 56 0.45 -1.03 -2.09
CA PRO A 56 0.61 -0.13 -0.95
C PRO A 56 1.67 0.92 -1.26
N SER A 57 1.28 2.20 -1.27
CA SER A 57 2.15 3.30 -1.66
C SER A 57 3.46 3.26 -0.90
N GLY A 58 4.57 3.34 -1.64
CA GLY A 58 5.91 3.23 -1.07
C GLY A 58 6.48 1.81 -0.99
N LEU A 59 5.70 0.78 -1.31
CA LEU A 59 6.21 -0.58 -1.45
C LEU A 59 6.78 -0.81 -2.86
N ASP A 60 8.01 -1.30 -2.94
CA ASP A 60 8.61 -1.73 -4.21
C ASP A 60 7.92 -3.00 -4.73
N CYS A 61 7.37 -2.94 -5.94
CA CYS A 61 6.53 -4.01 -6.49
C CYS A 61 7.31 -5.29 -6.85
N ASP A 62 8.62 -5.18 -7.06
CA ASP A 62 9.46 -6.31 -7.46
C ASP A 62 10.10 -6.99 -6.25
N SER A 63 10.62 -6.22 -5.31
CA SER A 63 11.34 -6.72 -4.12
C SER A 63 10.44 -6.94 -2.91
N GLY A 64 9.30 -6.24 -2.81
CA GLY A 64 8.42 -6.28 -1.64
C GLY A 64 8.98 -5.54 -0.43
N ARG A 65 9.89 -4.59 -0.66
CA ARG A 65 10.53 -3.79 0.40
C ARG A 65 10.06 -2.34 0.33
N PRO A 66 9.94 -1.63 1.46
CA PRO A 66 9.67 -0.20 1.44
C PRO A 66 10.77 0.57 0.73
N LEU A 67 10.36 1.54 -0.08
CA LEU A 67 11.20 2.58 -0.64
C LEU A 67 11.23 3.76 0.35
N GLY A 68 11.78 3.54 1.54
CA GLY A 68 11.93 4.57 2.59
C GLY A 68 10.77 4.62 3.59
N ALA A 69 9.54 4.49 3.12
CA ALA A 69 8.33 4.21 3.89
C ALA A 69 7.31 3.52 2.98
N ALA A 70 6.40 2.74 3.55
CA ALA A 70 5.31 2.11 2.81
C ALA A 70 4.03 2.08 3.65
N ILE A 71 2.88 2.19 2.98
CA ILE A 71 1.58 1.99 3.59
C ILE A 71 1.49 0.56 4.14
N LYS A 72 0.96 0.44 5.36
CA LYS A 72 0.63 -0.84 5.99
C LYS A 72 -0.85 -1.13 5.78
N ALA A 73 -1.17 -1.68 4.62
CA ALA A 73 -2.55 -1.92 4.23
C ALA A 73 -3.16 -3.09 5.01
N THR A 74 -4.43 -2.94 5.37
CA THR A 74 -5.27 -4.07 5.82
C THR A 74 -5.65 -4.94 4.62
N TYR A 75 -5.94 -4.29 3.48
CA TYR A 75 -6.35 -4.92 2.24
C TYR A 75 -5.61 -4.31 1.05
N THR A 76 -5.24 -5.10 0.07
CA THR A 76 -4.71 -4.62 -1.22
C THR A 76 -5.52 -5.17 -2.37
N VAL A 77 -6.07 -4.31 -3.23
CA VAL A 77 -6.69 -4.72 -4.50
C VAL A 77 -5.68 -4.49 -5.63
N THR A 78 -5.07 -5.57 -6.11
CA THR A 78 -4.15 -5.58 -7.25
C THR A 78 -4.90 -5.93 -8.53
N PHE A 79 -4.39 -5.50 -9.69
CA PHE A 79 -5.01 -5.75 -10.99
C PHE A 79 -4.22 -6.77 -11.82
N ALA A 80 -4.95 -7.63 -12.54
CA ALA A 80 -4.47 -8.66 -13.47
C ALA A 80 -3.61 -9.79 -12.85
N VAL A 81 -2.57 -9.46 -12.08
CA VAL A 81 -1.67 -10.43 -11.45
C VAL A 81 -1.15 -9.90 -10.11
N VAL A 82 -0.79 -10.83 -9.21
CA VAL A 82 -0.04 -10.50 -7.99
C VAL A 82 1.37 -10.04 -8.37
N LYS A 83 1.83 -8.94 -7.77
CA LYS A 83 3.18 -8.42 -7.99
C LYS A 83 4.21 -9.36 -7.37
N THR A 84 5.36 -9.54 -8.01
CA THR A 84 6.43 -10.45 -7.54
C THR A 84 6.79 -10.18 -6.08
N GLY A 85 6.97 -8.91 -5.73
CA GLY A 85 7.34 -8.46 -4.39
C GLY A 85 6.31 -8.79 -3.32
N PHE A 86 5.03 -8.99 -3.66
CA PHE A 86 4.00 -9.32 -2.66
C PHE A 86 4.20 -10.70 -2.04
N THR A 87 4.96 -11.57 -2.70
CA THR A 87 5.30 -12.92 -2.21
C THR A 87 6.64 -12.96 -1.45
N SER A 88 7.33 -11.82 -1.37
CA SER A 88 8.59 -11.71 -0.62
C SER A 88 8.37 -11.83 0.88
N ARG A 89 9.36 -12.38 1.58
CA ARG A 89 9.35 -12.44 3.05
C ARG A 89 9.19 -11.04 3.64
N GLY A 90 8.16 -10.87 4.46
CA GLY A 90 7.83 -9.60 5.14
C GLY A 90 6.91 -8.67 4.34
N ALA A 91 6.63 -8.95 3.07
CA ALA A 91 5.73 -8.10 2.27
C ALA A 91 4.30 -8.07 2.81
N SER A 92 3.85 -9.14 3.46
CA SER A 92 2.52 -9.24 4.07
C SER A 92 2.29 -8.23 5.21
N GLU A 93 3.35 -7.65 5.79
CA GLU A 93 3.23 -6.53 6.73
C GLU A 93 2.67 -5.26 6.07
N TYR A 94 2.85 -5.14 4.75
CA TYR A 94 2.43 -3.98 3.96
C TYR A 94 1.20 -4.26 3.11
N THR A 95 1.07 -5.47 2.56
CA THR A 95 0.00 -5.79 1.61
C THR A 95 -1.31 -6.18 2.29
N GLY A 96 -1.27 -6.70 3.52
CA GLY A 96 -2.44 -7.28 4.16
C GLY A 96 -3.04 -8.42 3.32
N GLU A 97 -4.37 -8.52 3.30
CA GLU A 97 -5.08 -9.48 2.44
C GLU A 97 -5.17 -8.97 0.99
N ILE A 98 -4.76 -9.81 0.03
CA ILE A 98 -4.63 -9.42 -1.37
C ILE A 98 -5.82 -9.94 -2.19
N PHE A 99 -6.50 -9.03 -2.88
CA PHE A 99 -7.53 -9.33 -3.87
C PHE A 99 -7.01 -9.03 -5.27
N VAL A 100 -7.12 -9.98 -6.20
CA VAL A 100 -6.76 -9.77 -7.61
C VAL A 100 -8.03 -9.49 -8.41
N ALA A 101 -8.20 -8.24 -8.85
CA ALA A 101 -9.33 -7.79 -9.64
C ALA A 101 -9.04 -7.92 -11.15
N SER A 102 -10.09 -8.28 -11.91
CA SER A 102 -10.06 -8.25 -13.37
C SER A 102 -10.28 -6.83 -13.87
N ILE A 103 -9.52 -6.43 -14.88
CA ILE A 103 -9.68 -5.15 -15.60
C ILE A 103 -9.88 -5.38 -17.10
N GLY A 104 -10.59 -6.45 -17.46
CA GLY A 104 -10.74 -6.91 -18.85
C GLY A 104 -9.73 -7.98 -19.27
N VAL A 105 -8.88 -8.42 -18.34
CA VAL A 105 -8.02 -9.60 -18.46
C VAL A 105 -8.34 -10.54 -17.30
N GLU A 106 -8.39 -11.83 -17.56
CA GLU A 106 -8.67 -12.83 -16.53
C GLU A 106 -7.55 -12.81 -15.46
N PRO A 107 -7.89 -12.63 -14.17
CA PRO A 107 -6.90 -12.56 -13.10
C PRO A 107 -6.14 -13.87 -12.98
N ILE A 108 -4.82 -13.83 -13.11
CA ILE A 108 -3.98 -14.99 -12.79
C ILE A 108 -3.80 -15.02 -11.28
N ARG A 109 -4.63 -15.80 -10.60
CA ARG A 109 -4.38 -16.22 -9.22
C ARG A 109 -3.30 -17.29 -9.29
N ARG A 110 -2.08 -16.99 -8.82
CA ARG A 110 -1.15 -18.08 -8.48
C ARG A 110 -1.85 -18.88 -7.37
N GLN A 111 -2.37 -20.05 -7.71
CA GLN A 111 -2.76 -21.04 -6.72
C GLN A 111 -1.55 -21.28 -5.83
N ASP A 112 -1.74 -21.20 -4.52
CA ASP A 112 -0.79 -21.73 -3.56
C ASP A 112 -0.41 -23.13 -4.03
N ARG A 113 0.87 -23.31 -4.41
CA ARG A 113 1.43 -24.65 -4.34
C ARG A 113 1.52 -24.94 -2.85
N GLY A 114 0.47 -25.56 -2.32
CA GLY A 114 0.55 -26.26 -1.06
C GLY A 114 1.68 -27.27 -1.15
N ALA A 115 2.70 -27.07 -0.31
CA ALA A 115 3.56 -28.08 0.29
C ALA A 115 4.22 -27.43 1.51
#